data_AF-Q0CEK4-F1
#
_entry.id   AF-Q0CEK4-F1
#
_cell.length_a   1.000
_cell.length_b   1.000
_cell.length_c   1.000
_cell.angle_alpha   90.00
_cell.angle_beta   90.00
_cell.angle_gamma   90.00
#
_symmetry.space_group_name_H-M   'P 1'
#
loop_
_entity.id
_entity.type
_entity.pdbx_description
1 polymer ?
#
loop_
_entity_poly.entity_id
_entity_poly.type
_entity_poly.pdbx_seq_one_letter_code
_entity_poly.pdbx_strand_id
1 'polypeptide(L)'
;MDSELPSVAELKRAAESGQRITAEDASYIGQREAELTGGGPVTGGPAATAQSLAMRQMNFEALADELSRKPRSHITQEDAREIQAAEGRAFNKPPGPGSLSAQIRSIADRNEALGLPPPSTGEPVFVTKDEAREAQHIESQVYGGKNPARGIAAQMQVST
;
A
#
# COMPACT_ATOMS: atom_id res chain seq x y z
N MET A 1 21.17 -18.45 -30.86
CA MET A 1 20.84 -17.11 -30.35
C MET A 1 21.64 -16.92 -29.09
N ASP A 2 22.86 -16.39 -29.25
CA ASP A 2 23.74 -16.07 -28.12
C ASP A 2 23.10 -14.93 -27.33
N SER A 3 22.28 -15.27 -26.33
CA SER A 3 21.59 -14.26 -25.52
C SER A 3 22.57 -13.68 -24.51
N GLU A 4 23.53 -12.91 -24.99
CA GLU A 4 24.50 -12.20 -24.16
C GLU A 4 23.81 -11.57 -22.93
N LEU A 5 24.44 -11.72 -21.76
CA LEU A 5 23.91 -11.21 -20.50
C LEU A 5 23.71 -9.69 -20.65
N PRO A 6 22.49 -9.14 -20.42
CA PRO A 6 22.27 -7.71 -20.59
C PRO A 6 23.13 -6.93 -19.59
N SER A 7 23.70 -5.83 -20.04
CA SER A 7 24.43 -4.92 -19.17
C SER A 7 23.51 -4.19 -18.19
N VAL A 8 24.07 -3.73 -17.08
CA VAL A 8 23.36 -2.89 -16.10
C VAL A 8 22.77 -1.62 -16.75
N ALA A 9 23.48 -1.05 -17.73
CA ALA A 9 23.02 0.14 -18.44
C ALA A 9 21.82 -0.14 -19.34
N GLU A 10 21.78 -1.30 -20.00
CA GLU A 10 20.64 -1.74 -20.81
C GLU A 10 19.42 -1.99 -19.94
N LEU A 11 19.58 -2.65 -18.79
CA LEU A 11 18.48 -2.89 -17.85
C LEU A 11 17.89 -1.57 -17.33
N LYS A 12 18.73 -0.60 -16.96
CA LYS A 12 18.25 0.72 -16.53
C LYS A 12 17.51 1.46 -17.64
N ARG A 13 18.05 1.44 -18.86
CA ARG A 13 17.42 2.08 -20.03
C ARG A 13 16.10 1.41 -20.40
N ALA A 14 16.01 0.09 -20.29
CA ALA A 14 14.77 -0.65 -20.47
C ALA A 14 13.71 -0.23 -19.43
N ALA A 15 14.11 -0.12 -18.15
CA ALA A 15 13.20 0.40 -17.14
C ALA A 15 12.77 1.85 -17.45
N GLU A 16 13.68 2.73 -17.87
CA GLU A 16 13.36 4.11 -18.25
C GLU A 16 12.40 4.22 -19.44
N SER A 17 12.48 3.29 -20.41
CA SER A 17 11.54 3.23 -21.54
C SER A 17 10.17 2.67 -21.16
N GLY A 18 9.97 2.26 -19.90
CA GLY A 18 8.75 1.66 -19.39
C GLY A 18 8.66 0.16 -19.63
N GLN A 19 9.75 -0.49 -20.04
CA GLN A 19 9.78 -1.94 -20.16
C GLN A 19 9.70 -2.58 -18.79
N ARG A 20 8.80 -3.56 -18.68
CA ARG A 20 8.64 -4.38 -17.48
C ARG A 20 9.78 -5.39 -17.39
N ILE A 21 10.40 -5.45 -16.22
CA ILE A 21 11.40 -6.45 -15.85
C ILE A 21 10.71 -7.35 -14.82
N THR A 22 10.43 -8.59 -15.20
CA THR A 22 9.71 -9.54 -14.36
C THR A 22 10.65 -10.28 -13.41
N ALA A 23 10.08 -10.98 -12.42
CA ALA A 23 10.86 -11.84 -11.53
C ALA A 23 11.50 -13.01 -12.31
N GLU A 24 10.81 -13.48 -13.34
CA GLU A 24 11.29 -14.50 -14.28
C GLU A 24 12.50 -13.99 -15.08
N ASP A 25 12.45 -12.77 -15.61
CA ASP A 25 13.59 -12.15 -16.31
C ASP A 25 14.79 -12.04 -15.37
N ALA A 26 14.58 -11.58 -14.13
CA ALA A 26 15.64 -11.46 -13.15
C ALA A 26 16.23 -12.83 -12.74
N SER A 27 15.40 -13.88 -12.65
CA SER A 27 15.86 -15.25 -12.40
C SER A 27 16.70 -15.78 -13.56
N TYR A 28 16.25 -15.57 -14.80
CA TYR A 28 16.97 -15.97 -16.00
C TYR A 28 18.35 -15.28 -16.08
N ILE A 29 18.40 -13.96 -15.87
CA ILE A 29 19.64 -13.19 -15.82
C ILE A 29 20.55 -13.71 -14.71
N GLY A 30 20.00 -14.02 -13.53
CA GLY A 30 20.76 -14.59 -12.40
C GLY A 30 21.39 -15.94 -12.69
N GLN A 31 20.66 -16.86 -13.34
CA GLN A 31 21.19 -18.17 -13.73
C GLN A 31 22.37 -18.00 -14.71
N ARG A 32 22.22 -17.11 -15.70
CA ARG A 32 23.27 -16.85 -16.69
C ARG A 32 24.49 -16.16 -16.11
N GLU A 33 24.29 -15.18 -15.23
CA GLU A 33 25.39 -14.52 -14.53
C GLU A 33 26.17 -15.55 -13.70
N ALA A 34 25.48 -16.50 -13.07
CA ALA A 34 26.10 -17.57 -12.31
C ALA A 34 26.91 -18.56 -13.16
N GLU A 35 26.38 -18.94 -14.33
CA GLU A 35 27.10 -19.78 -15.30
C GLU A 35 28.40 -19.12 -15.79
N LEU A 36 28.39 -17.80 -15.99
CA LEU A 36 29.54 -17.05 -16.48
C LEU A 36 30.58 -16.75 -15.39
N THR A 37 30.14 -16.46 -14.18
CA THR A 37 31.03 -16.06 -13.06
C THR A 37 31.46 -17.24 -12.19
N GLY A 38 30.84 -18.42 -12.37
CA GLY A 38 31.10 -19.62 -11.57
C GLY A 38 30.60 -19.50 -10.12
N GLY A 39 29.74 -18.51 -9.82
CA GLY A 39 29.28 -18.19 -8.48
C GLY A 39 27.85 -17.63 -8.45
N GLY A 40 27.36 -17.22 -7.29
CA GLY A 40 26.05 -16.58 -7.17
C GLY A 40 26.01 -15.15 -7.75
N PRO A 41 24.86 -14.45 -7.68
CA PRO A 41 24.71 -13.09 -8.20
C PRO A 41 25.80 -12.14 -7.70
N VAL A 42 26.39 -11.38 -8.61
CA VAL A 42 27.44 -10.41 -8.29
C VAL A 42 26.81 -9.12 -7.78
N THR A 43 27.33 -8.58 -6.66
CA THR A 43 26.88 -7.30 -6.11
C THR A 43 26.99 -6.19 -7.15
N GLY A 44 25.85 -5.54 -7.46
CA GLY A 44 25.79 -4.49 -8.48
C GLY A 44 25.85 -4.97 -9.92
N GLY A 45 25.89 -6.29 -10.14
CA GLY A 45 25.83 -6.91 -11.47
C GLY A 45 24.45 -6.83 -12.12
N PRO A 46 24.35 -7.27 -13.38
CA PRO A 46 23.08 -7.44 -14.09
C PRO A 46 21.99 -8.14 -13.30
N ALA A 47 22.29 -9.27 -12.64
CA ALA A 47 21.27 -10.03 -11.91
C ALA A 47 20.73 -9.25 -10.70
N ALA A 48 21.61 -8.68 -9.88
CA ALA A 48 21.22 -7.85 -8.74
C ALA A 48 20.43 -6.61 -9.19
N THR A 49 20.80 -6.01 -10.32
CA THR A 49 20.09 -4.87 -10.90
C THR A 49 18.70 -5.28 -11.38
N ALA A 50 18.58 -6.37 -12.13
CA ALA A 50 17.31 -6.88 -12.63
C ALA A 50 16.34 -7.21 -11.48
N GLN A 51 16.83 -7.90 -10.44
CA GLN A 51 16.03 -8.20 -9.24
C GLN A 51 15.54 -6.92 -8.57
N SER A 52 16.43 -5.93 -8.38
CA SER A 52 16.05 -4.68 -7.74
C SER A 52 15.01 -3.90 -8.56
N LEU A 53 15.13 -3.89 -9.88
CA LEU A 53 14.15 -3.24 -10.76
C LEU A 53 12.80 -3.96 -10.74
N ALA A 54 12.81 -5.29 -10.85
CA ALA A 54 11.59 -6.10 -10.79
C ALA A 54 10.81 -5.85 -9.48
N MET A 55 11.50 -5.83 -8.34
CA MET A 55 10.87 -5.53 -7.04
C MET A 55 10.28 -4.12 -6.98
N ARG A 56 10.98 -3.11 -7.50
CA ARG A 56 10.49 -1.72 -7.49
C ARG A 56 9.29 -1.53 -8.42
N GLN A 57 9.31 -2.16 -9.59
CA GLN A 57 8.19 -2.14 -10.54
C GLN A 57 6.97 -2.84 -9.96
N MET A 58 7.15 -4.02 -9.35
CA MET A 58 6.07 -4.72 -8.64
C MET A 58 5.49 -3.87 -7.49
N ASN A 59 6.33 -3.19 -6.71
CA ASN A 59 5.86 -2.30 -5.65
C ASN A 59 5.04 -1.12 -6.20
N PHE A 60 5.48 -0.52 -7.30
CA PHE A 60 4.73 0.54 -7.97
C PHE A 60 3.36 0.04 -8.48
N GLU A 61 3.32 -1.13 -9.09
CA GLU A 61 2.08 -1.77 -9.56
C GLU A 61 1.13 -2.08 -8.40
N ALA A 62 1.64 -2.63 -7.29
CA ALA A 62 0.82 -2.92 -6.12
C ALA A 62 0.18 -1.66 -5.52
N LEU A 63 0.94 -0.56 -5.45
CA LEU A 63 0.44 0.73 -4.99
C LEU A 63 -0.57 1.33 -5.98
N ALA A 64 -0.31 1.24 -7.28
CA ALA A 64 -1.27 1.65 -8.30
C ALA A 64 -2.59 0.88 -8.20
N ASP A 65 -2.52 -0.43 -7.97
CA ASP A 65 -3.68 -1.30 -7.75
C ASP A 65 -4.44 -0.91 -6.48
N GLU A 66 -3.75 -0.61 -5.38
CA GLU A 66 -4.38 -0.12 -4.15
C GLU A 66 -5.15 1.18 -4.41
N LEU A 67 -4.52 2.16 -5.06
CA LEU A 67 -5.14 3.43 -5.41
C LEU A 67 -6.32 3.26 -6.37
N SER A 68 -6.27 2.29 -7.27
CA SER A 68 -7.38 2.00 -8.19
C SER A 68 -8.66 1.55 -7.46
N ARG A 69 -8.52 0.93 -6.28
CA ARG A 69 -9.63 0.48 -5.44
C ARG A 69 -10.15 1.59 -4.52
N LYS A 70 -9.34 2.63 -4.26
CA LYS A 70 -9.77 3.78 -3.45
C LYS A 70 -10.76 4.65 -4.24
N PRO A 71 -11.86 5.13 -3.63
CA PRO A 71 -12.72 6.13 -4.25
C PRO A 71 -11.92 7.37 -4.63
N ARG A 72 -12.20 7.97 -5.78
CA ARG A 72 -11.46 9.16 -6.26
C ARG A 72 -11.47 10.32 -5.26
N SER A 73 -12.53 10.46 -4.45
CA SER A 73 -12.65 11.49 -3.41
C SER A 73 -11.76 11.25 -2.18
N HIS A 74 -11.23 10.04 -2.02
CA HIS A 74 -10.36 9.65 -0.91
C HIS A 74 -8.89 9.57 -1.31
N ILE A 75 -8.54 9.95 -2.54
CA ILE A 75 -7.15 10.09 -2.96
C ILE A 75 -6.58 11.35 -2.32
N THR A 76 -5.52 11.19 -1.53
CA THR A 76 -4.89 12.24 -0.73
C THR A 76 -3.56 12.72 -1.30
N GLN A 77 -3.01 13.80 -0.74
CA GLN A 77 -1.66 14.27 -1.07
C GLN A 77 -0.57 13.26 -0.66
N GLU A 78 -0.83 12.45 0.36
CA GLU A 78 0.12 11.39 0.77
C GLU A 78 0.15 10.29 -0.30
N ASP A 79 -1.02 9.83 -0.75
CA ASP A 79 -1.12 8.85 -1.85
C ASP A 79 -0.36 9.34 -3.11
N ALA A 80 -0.50 10.62 -3.44
CA ALA A 80 0.20 11.25 -4.56
C ALA A 80 1.72 11.24 -4.37
N ARG A 81 2.22 11.49 -3.15
CA ARG A 81 3.66 11.47 -2.85
C ARG A 81 4.23 10.05 -2.91
N GLU A 82 3.51 9.09 -2.35
CA GLU A 82 3.92 7.68 -2.33
C GLU A 82 4.02 7.11 -3.74
N ILE A 83 3.00 7.30 -4.58
CA ILE A 83 3.00 6.79 -5.95
C ILE A 83 4.08 7.48 -6.79
N GLN A 84 4.32 8.77 -6.58
CA GLN A 84 5.40 9.52 -7.26
C GLN A 84 6.78 8.98 -6.90
N ALA A 85 7.02 8.69 -5.62
CA ALA A 85 8.28 8.09 -5.17
C ALA A 85 8.45 6.66 -5.70
N ALA A 86 7.38 5.87 -5.71
CA ALA A 86 7.40 4.51 -6.23
C ALA A 86 7.67 4.50 -7.75
N GLU A 87 7.00 5.36 -8.52
CA GLU A 87 7.19 5.47 -9.98
C GLU A 87 8.63 5.88 -10.32
N GLY A 88 9.17 6.87 -9.61
CA GLY A 88 10.54 7.33 -9.84
C GLY A 88 11.59 6.24 -9.60
N ARG A 89 11.36 5.38 -8.59
CA ARG A 89 12.23 4.24 -8.27
C ARG A 89 12.07 3.08 -9.26
N ALA A 90 10.85 2.85 -9.74
CA ALA A 90 10.53 1.76 -10.67
C ALA A 90 11.12 1.98 -12.07
N PHE A 91 11.13 3.23 -12.55
CA PHE A 91 11.56 3.57 -13.91
C PHE A 91 12.87 4.37 -13.97
N ASN A 92 13.56 4.58 -12.84
CA ASN A 92 14.80 5.38 -12.73
C ASN A 92 14.73 6.79 -13.34
N LYS A 93 13.53 7.34 -13.52
CA LYS A 93 13.31 8.66 -14.10
C LYS A 93 12.31 9.43 -13.27
N PRO A 94 12.41 10.76 -13.20
CA PRO A 94 11.36 11.56 -12.57
C PRO A 94 10.02 11.31 -13.30
N PRO A 95 8.90 11.19 -12.56
CA PRO A 95 7.59 11.05 -13.17
C PRO A 95 7.29 12.25 -14.10
N GLY A 96 6.96 11.95 -15.35
CA GLY A 96 6.72 12.95 -16.38
C GLY A 96 5.29 13.48 -16.40
N PRO A 97 5.01 14.55 -17.17
CA PRO A 97 3.64 14.95 -17.45
C PRO A 97 2.87 13.81 -18.13
N GLY A 98 1.66 13.51 -17.67
CA GLY A 98 0.84 12.39 -18.14
C GLY A 98 1.10 11.04 -17.45
N SER A 99 2.11 10.95 -16.57
CA SER A 99 2.32 9.80 -15.70
C SER A 99 1.11 9.50 -14.80
N LEU A 100 1.05 8.28 -14.27
CA LEU A 100 0.06 7.94 -13.25
C LEU A 100 0.21 8.86 -12.03
N SER A 101 1.44 9.10 -11.58
CA SER A 101 1.69 9.99 -10.44
C SER A 101 1.19 11.41 -10.67
N ALA A 102 1.38 11.96 -11.89
CA ALA A 102 0.84 13.28 -12.23
C ALA A 102 -0.70 13.30 -12.19
N GLN A 103 -1.36 12.22 -12.60
CA GLN A 103 -2.82 12.10 -12.54
C GLN A 103 -3.32 11.99 -11.10
N ILE A 104 -2.68 11.16 -10.27
CA ILE A 104 -3.04 11.01 -8.85
C ILE A 104 -2.86 12.34 -8.11
N ARG A 105 -1.74 13.03 -8.34
CA ARG A 105 -1.51 14.37 -7.78
C ARG A 105 -2.58 15.38 -8.18
N SER A 106 -2.97 15.41 -9.46
CA SER A 106 -4.04 16.29 -9.91
C SER A 106 -5.39 16.00 -9.25
N ILE A 107 -5.68 14.72 -8.95
CA ILE A 107 -6.88 14.33 -8.21
C ILE A 107 -6.77 14.77 -6.74
N ALA A 108 -5.63 14.54 -6.10
CA ALA A 108 -5.38 14.96 -4.73
C ALA A 108 -5.49 16.48 -4.55
N ASP A 109 -4.88 17.27 -5.44
CA ASP A 109 -4.95 18.74 -5.44
C ASP A 109 -6.41 19.21 -5.57
N ARG A 110 -7.20 18.56 -6.43
CA ARG A 110 -8.63 18.86 -6.56
C ARG A 110 -9.41 18.49 -5.30
N ASN A 111 -9.11 17.33 -4.71
CA ASN A 111 -9.79 16.89 -3.50
C ASN A 111 -9.51 17.86 -2.35
N GLU A 112 -8.26 18.26 -2.16
CA GLU A 112 -7.87 19.26 -1.16
C GLU A 112 -8.63 20.59 -1.37
N ALA A 113 -8.70 21.08 -2.61
CA ALA A 113 -9.45 22.30 -2.94
C ALA A 113 -10.97 22.18 -2.69
N LEU A 114 -11.51 20.96 -2.74
CA LEU A 114 -12.92 20.65 -2.45
C LEU A 114 -13.15 20.24 -0.98
N GLY A 115 -12.10 20.18 -0.14
CA GLY A 115 -12.20 19.67 1.23
C GLY A 115 -12.50 18.17 1.32
N LEU A 116 -12.04 17.40 0.34
CA LEU A 116 -12.17 15.95 0.25
C LEU A 116 -10.84 15.24 0.61
N PRO A 117 -10.89 14.00 1.15
CA PRO A 117 -12.08 13.36 1.67
C PRO A 117 -12.68 14.18 2.81
N PRO A 118 -14.02 14.17 3.00
CA PRO A 118 -14.59 14.79 4.17
C PRO A 118 -13.91 14.19 5.40
N PRO A 119 -13.69 14.97 6.48
CA PRO A 119 -13.09 14.44 7.70
C PRO A 119 -13.84 13.17 8.06
N SER A 120 -13.10 12.06 8.14
CA SER A 120 -13.64 10.78 8.52
C SER A 120 -14.42 10.99 9.81
N THR A 121 -15.74 10.88 9.75
CA THR A 121 -16.64 10.87 10.92
C THR A 121 -16.47 9.51 11.59
N GLY A 122 -15.26 9.25 12.06
CA GLY A 122 -14.75 7.91 12.35
C GLY A 122 -13.43 7.97 13.11
N GLU A 123 -13.30 8.90 14.06
CA GLU A 123 -12.66 8.51 15.31
C GLU A 123 -13.73 7.79 16.15
N PRO A 124 -13.41 6.68 16.84
CA PRO A 124 -14.33 6.02 17.74
C PRO A 124 -14.83 7.05 18.75
N VAL A 125 -16.13 7.10 19.00
CA VAL A 125 -16.66 7.84 20.15
C VAL A 125 -15.96 7.27 21.38
N PHE A 126 -14.92 7.95 21.85
CA PHE A 126 -14.42 7.75 23.19
C PHE A 126 -15.56 8.21 24.09
N VAL A 127 -16.44 7.27 24.45
CA VAL A 127 -17.37 7.46 25.54
C VAL A 127 -16.48 7.79 26.74
N THR A 128 -16.41 9.07 27.07
CA THR A 128 -15.76 9.49 28.30
C THR A 128 -16.50 8.80 29.45
N LYS A 129 -15.80 8.44 30.53
CA LYS A 129 -16.41 7.71 31.66
C LYS A 129 -17.67 8.39 32.22
N ASP A 130 -17.84 9.68 31.94
CA ASP A 130 -19.00 10.47 32.35
C ASP A 130 -20.24 10.25 31.45
N GLU A 131 -20.09 9.99 30.14
CA GLU A 131 -21.22 9.72 29.23
C GLU A 131 -21.80 8.30 29.40
N ALA A 132 -20.97 7.30 29.73
CA ALA A 132 -21.45 5.94 30.07
C ALA A 132 -22.29 5.93 31.36
N ARG A 133 -22.01 6.86 32.28
CA ARG A 133 -22.70 6.99 33.57
C ARG A 133 -24.08 7.61 33.41
N GLU A 134 -24.26 8.53 32.47
CA GLU A 134 -25.55 9.14 32.18
C GLU A 134 -26.53 8.14 31.52
N ALA A 135 -26.04 7.28 30.62
CA ALA A 135 -26.84 6.20 30.03
C ALA A 135 -27.32 5.16 31.06
N GLN A 136 -26.46 4.73 32.00
CA GLN A 136 -26.86 3.80 33.07
C GLN A 136 -27.80 4.43 34.11
N HIS A 137 -27.72 5.75 34.30
CA HIS A 137 -28.61 6.46 35.21
C HIS A 137 -30.03 6.59 34.65
N ILE A 138 -30.17 6.72 33.33
CA ILE A 138 -31.47 6.76 32.65
C ILE A 138 -32.14 5.38 32.66
N GLU A 139 -31.39 4.29 32.46
CA GLU A 139 -31.95 2.92 32.53
C GLU A 139 -32.37 2.51 33.96
N SER A 140 -31.67 3.01 34.99
CA SER A 140 -32.04 2.78 36.39
C SER A 140 -33.30 3.53 36.84
N GLN A 141 -33.71 4.59 36.15
CA GLN A 141 -34.96 5.30 36.44
C GLN A 141 -36.18 4.68 35.77
N VAL A 142 -36.00 3.94 34.67
CA VAL A 142 -37.13 3.35 33.91
C VAL A 142 -37.48 1.94 34.42
N TYR A 143 -36.52 1.16 34.93
CA TYR A 143 -36.77 -0.18 35.47
C TYR A 143 -36.36 -0.24 36.94
N GLY A 144 -37.25 0.21 37.83
CA GLY A 144 -37.05 0.32 39.27
C GLY A 144 -36.66 -1.00 39.97
N GLY A 145 -35.37 -1.35 39.90
CA GLY A 145 -34.72 -2.27 40.83
C GLY A 145 -35.27 -3.70 40.89
N LYS A 146 -35.76 -4.28 39.79
CA LYS A 146 -36.12 -5.71 39.74
C LYS A 146 -35.48 -6.42 38.56
N ASN A 147 -34.42 -7.16 38.88
CA ASN A 147 -33.74 -8.09 38.00
C ASN A 147 -34.59 -9.38 37.91
N PRO A 148 -35.15 -9.79 36.76
CA PRO A 148 -35.82 -11.08 36.64
C PRO A 148 -34.79 -12.22 36.73
N ALA A 149 -34.98 -13.10 37.70
CA ALA A 149 -34.06 -14.15 38.14
C ALA A 149 -33.78 -15.29 37.14
N ARG A 150 -33.92 -15.09 35.82
CA ARG A 150 -33.70 -16.14 34.80
C ARG A 150 -33.46 -15.63 33.36
N GLY A 151 -32.85 -14.45 33.21
CA GLY A 151 -32.36 -13.94 31.91
C GLY A 151 -30.94 -14.42 31.59
N ILE A 152 -30.61 -14.51 30.30
CA ILE A 152 -29.46 -15.22 29.68
C ILE A 152 -28.05 -14.77 30.16
N ALA A 153 -27.97 -13.78 31.05
CA ALA A 153 -26.71 -13.29 31.63
C ALA A 153 -26.06 -14.22 32.69
N ALA A 154 -26.80 -15.21 33.22
CA ALA A 154 -26.29 -16.07 34.31
C ALA A 154 -25.52 -17.34 33.87
N GLN A 155 -25.30 -17.57 32.57
CA GLN A 155 -24.57 -18.76 32.08
C GLN A 155 -23.16 -18.50 31.55
N MET A 156 -22.65 -17.26 31.59
CA MET A 156 -21.27 -16.95 31.18
C MET A 156 -20.40 -16.51 32.36
N GLN A 157 -20.07 -17.46 33.23
CA GLN A 157 -18.91 -17.54 34.13
C GLN A 157 -18.94 -18.94 34.76
N VAL A 158 -18.57 -19.99 34.01
CA VAL A 158 -17.21 -20.60 33.92
C VAL A 158 -16.77 -21.27 35.23
N SER A 159 -16.86 -22.60 35.20
CA SER A 159 -15.85 -23.60 35.58
C SER A 159 -15.07 -23.41 36.88
N THR A 160 -15.40 -24.20 37.91
CA THR A 160 -14.70 -25.43 38.37
C THR A 160 -15.44 -26.03 39.54
#